data_AF-A0A7C3TJY6-F1
#
_entry.id   AF-A0A7C3TJY6-F1
#
_cell.length_a   1.000
_cell.length_b   1.000
_cell.length_c   1.000
_cell.angle_alpha   90.00
_cell.angle_beta   90.00
_cell.angle_gamma   90.00
#
_symmetry.space_group_name_H-M   'P 1'
#
loop_
_entity.id
_entity.type
_entity.pdbx_description
1 polymer ?
#
loop_
_entity_poly.entity_id
_entity_poly.type
_entity_poly.pdbx_seq_one_letter_code
_entity_poly.pdbx_strand_id
1 'polypeptide(L)'
;MKLEERFPCYNAVHKMGAEAGDKVVLVNPNEIVEVMKKVPKGKLITSVVICKKIAKKHKVKACCSLTTGIFIMTAANATGEAAKEGKNLNIPYWRTLKAVAGSIPS
;
A
#
# COMPACT_ATOMS: atom_id res chain seq x y z
N MET A 1 6.26 14.39 -0.19
CA MET A 1 6.86 14.97 -1.42
C MET A 1 5.76 15.56 -2.29
N LYS A 2 6.06 16.42 -3.27
CA LYS A 2 5.08 16.85 -4.27
C LYS A 2 4.99 15.81 -5.38
N LEU A 3 3.81 15.56 -5.94
CA LEU A 3 3.61 14.66 -7.08
C LEU A 3 4.05 15.35 -8.37
N GLU A 4 4.75 14.62 -9.24
CA GLU A 4 5.18 15.09 -10.57
C GLU A 4 4.78 14.08 -11.64
N GLU A 5 4.44 14.54 -12.85
CA GLU A 5 3.98 13.70 -13.96
C GLU A 5 5.01 12.65 -14.39
N ARG A 6 6.30 13.00 -14.27
CA ARG A 6 7.42 12.09 -14.59
C ARG A 6 7.56 10.91 -13.64
N PHE A 7 6.86 10.90 -12.50
CA PHE A 7 7.00 9.81 -11.55
C PHE A 7 6.31 8.53 -12.04
N PRO A 8 6.94 7.36 -11.85
CA PRO A 8 6.37 6.09 -12.30
C PRO A 8 5.03 5.76 -11.64
N CYS A 9 4.73 6.35 -10.49
CA CYS A 9 3.46 6.17 -9.80
C CYS A 9 2.36 7.16 -10.22
N TYR A 10 2.67 8.16 -11.07
CA TYR A 10 1.78 9.28 -11.37
C TYR A 10 0.37 8.82 -11.77
N ASN A 11 0.25 8.03 -12.85
CA ASN A 11 -1.05 7.59 -13.36
C ASN A 11 -1.90 6.84 -12.32
N ALA A 12 -1.26 6.04 -11.46
CA ALA A 12 -1.97 5.29 -10.43
C ALA A 12 -2.47 6.22 -9.31
N VAL A 13 -1.66 7.20 -8.93
CA VAL A 13 -1.97 8.16 -7.87
C VAL A 13 -2.97 9.22 -8.37
N HIS A 14 -2.88 9.61 -9.63
CA HIS A 14 -3.83 10.50 -10.29
C HIS A 14 -5.24 9.90 -10.34
N LYS A 15 -5.36 8.62 -10.70
CA LYS A 15 -6.63 7.87 -10.59
C LYS A 15 -7.19 7.79 -9.17
N MET A 16 -6.38 8.06 -8.13
CA MET A 16 -6.87 8.14 -6.74
C MET A 16 -7.31 9.55 -6.33
N GLY A 17 -7.26 10.53 -7.23
CA GLY A 17 -7.70 11.91 -7.03
C GLY A 17 -6.60 12.90 -6.65
N ALA A 18 -5.33 12.56 -6.87
CA ALA A 18 -4.21 13.48 -6.66
C ALA A 18 -3.80 14.14 -7.98
N GLU A 19 -3.45 15.42 -7.93
CA GLU A 19 -3.00 16.19 -9.09
C GLU A 19 -1.48 16.47 -9.01
N ALA A 20 -0.88 16.79 -10.16
CA ALA A 20 0.49 17.30 -10.16
C ALA A 20 0.61 18.50 -9.18
N GLY A 21 1.66 18.48 -8.35
CA GLY A 21 1.86 19.47 -7.28
C GLY A 21 1.24 19.12 -5.93
N ASP A 22 0.28 18.18 -5.87
CA ASP A 22 -0.27 17.71 -4.59
C ASP A 22 0.79 17.03 -3.73
N LYS A 23 0.65 17.15 -2.40
CA LYS A 23 1.49 16.39 -1.47
C LYS A 23 1.08 14.92 -1.49
N VAL A 24 2.05 14.05 -1.71
CA VAL A 24 1.92 12.59 -1.58
C VAL A 24 2.93 12.05 -0.56
N VAL A 25 2.53 10.97 0.11
CA VAL A 25 3.34 10.30 1.13
C VAL A 25 4.15 9.16 0.51
N LEU A 26 5.46 9.15 0.74
CA LEU A 26 6.25 7.93 0.63
C LEU A 26 5.92 7.09 1.86
N VAL A 27 5.25 5.97 1.66
CA VAL A 27 4.74 5.14 2.76
C VAL A 27 5.89 4.58 3.59
N ASN A 28 5.71 4.48 4.90
CA ASN A 28 6.65 3.78 5.77
C ASN A 28 6.33 2.26 5.78
N PRO A 29 7.32 1.35 5.71
CA PRO A 29 7.09 -0.09 5.80
C PRO A 29 6.27 -0.52 7.02
N ASN A 30 6.49 0.11 8.18
CA ASN A 30 5.77 -0.20 9.41
C ASN A 30 4.26 0.09 9.28
N GLU A 31 3.89 1.18 8.61
CA GLU A 31 2.47 1.52 8.40
C GLU A 31 1.77 0.50 7.49
N ILE A 32 2.48 -0.01 6.48
CA ILE A 32 1.97 -1.09 5.62
C ILE A 32 1.73 -2.35 6.45
N VAL A 33 2.72 -2.78 7.24
CA VAL A 33 2.63 -3.96 8.10
C VAL A 33 1.50 -3.82 9.13
N GLU A 34 1.38 -2.67 9.79
CA GLU A 34 0.29 -2.39 10.73
C GLU A 34 -1.09 -2.55 10.09
N VAL A 35 -1.28 -2.02 8.87
CA VAL A 35 -2.55 -2.13 8.16
C VAL A 35 -2.82 -3.58 7.76
N MET A 36 -1.81 -4.31 7.27
CA MET A 36 -1.94 -5.72 6.88
C MET A 36 -2.29 -6.62 8.07
N LYS A 37 -1.65 -6.41 9.23
CA LYS A 37 -1.94 -7.16 10.47
C LYS A 37 -3.36 -6.94 10.98
N LYS A 38 -3.94 -5.76 10.73
CA LYS A 38 -5.29 -5.38 11.18
C LYS A 38 -6.42 -5.92 10.29
N VAL A 39 -6.13 -6.64 9.21
CA VAL A 39 -7.16 -7.18 8.31
C VAL A 39 -7.91 -8.33 9.00
N PRO A 40 -9.23 -8.22 9.26
CA PRO A 40 -9.99 -9.26 9.96
C PRO A 40 -10.10 -10.57 9.18
N LYS A 41 -10.41 -11.67 9.88
CA LYS A 41 -10.69 -12.96 9.24
C LYS A 41 -11.89 -12.84 8.29
N GLY A 42 -11.79 -13.47 7.12
CA GLY A 42 -12.82 -13.43 6.08
C GLY A 42 -12.89 -12.12 5.29
N LYS A 43 -11.94 -11.20 5.48
CA LYS A 43 -11.86 -9.94 4.73
C LYS A 43 -10.56 -9.88 3.92
N LEU A 44 -10.62 -9.13 2.82
CA LEU A 44 -9.49 -8.83 1.95
C LEU A 44 -9.25 -7.33 1.94
N ILE A 45 -8.03 -6.94 1.56
CA ILE A 45 -7.64 -5.55 1.36
C ILE A 45 -6.87 -5.43 0.04
N THR A 46 -6.91 -4.27 -0.59
CA THR A 46 -6.11 -3.98 -1.79
C THR A 46 -5.01 -2.98 -1.50
N SER A 47 -3.96 -2.97 -2.31
CA SER A 47 -2.90 -1.95 -2.21
C SER A 47 -3.44 -0.50 -2.28
N VAL A 48 -4.51 -0.26 -3.05
CA VAL A 48 -5.20 1.04 -3.12
C VAL A 48 -5.85 1.41 -1.79
N VAL A 49 -6.56 0.47 -1.15
CA VAL A 49 -7.20 0.72 0.15
C VAL A 49 -6.16 0.96 1.24
N ILE A 50 -5.05 0.21 1.22
CA ILE A 50 -3.91 0.46 2.12
C ILE A 50 -3.39 1.89 1.92
N CYS A 51 -3.14 2.28 0.67
CA CYS A 51 -2.67 3.62 0.34
C CYS A 51 -3.62 4.71 0.81
N LYS A 52 -4.93 4.58 0.55
CA LYS A 52 -5.97 5.53 1.01
C LYS A 52 -6.02 5.63 2.53
N LYS A 53 -5.89 4.52 3.26
CA LYS A 53 -5.83 4.53 4.74
C LYS A 53 -4.64 5.33 5.27
N ILE A 54 -3.47 5.14 4.68
CA ILE A 54 -2.26 5.85 5.10
C ILE A 54 -2.34 7.33 4.68
N ALA A 55 -2.78 7.63 3.45
CA ALA A 55 -3.01 8.99 2.98
C ALA A 55 -3.95 9.77 3.92
N LYS A 56 -5.05 9.15 4.36
CA LYS A 56 -5.97 9.73 5.35
C LYS A 56 -5.28 10.04 6.68
N LYS A 57 -4.42 9.15 7.20
CA LYS A 57 -3.65 9.36 8.44
C LYS A 57 -2.73 10.59 8.33
N HIS A 58 -2.14 10.79 7.16
CA HIS A 58 -1.21 11.91 6.89
C HIS A 58 -1.90 13.16 6.31
N LYS A 59 -3.23 13.18 6.21
CA LYS A 59 -4.03 14.30 5.67
C LYS A 59 -3.60 14.72 4.26
N VAL A 60 -3.32 13.74 3.40
CA VAL A 60 -3.02 13.92 1.97
C VAL A 60 -4.02 13.15 1.11
N LYS A 61 -4.12 13.48 -0.18
CA LYS A 61 -5.05 12.81 -1.11
C LYS A 61 -4.62 11.38 -1.43
N ALA A 62 -3.32 11.13 -1.54
CA ALA A 62 -2.78 9.83 -1.91
C ALA A 62 -1.37 9.60 -1.37
N CYS A 63 -0.90 8.37 -1.51
CA CYS A 63 0.46 7.95 -1.22
C CYS A 63 1.12 7.42 -2.50
N CYS A 64 2.45 7.27 -2.49
CA CYS A 64 3.18 6.68 -3.60
C CYS A 64 2.84 5.19 -3.75
N SER A 65 2.12 4.86 -4.83
CA SER A 65 1.70 3.48 -5.12
C SER A 65 2.88 2.53 -5.36
N LEU A 66 4.00 3.04 -5.85
CA LEU A 66 5.23 2.27 -6.07
C LEU A 66 5.81 1.76 -4.73
N THR A 67 6.09 2.68 -3.79
CA THR A 67 6.60 2.30 -2.46
C THR A 67 5.61 1.44 -1.68
N THR A 68 4.31 1.66 -1.86
CA THR A 68 3.26 0.79 -1.30
C THR A 68 3.41 -0.65 -1.80
N GLY A 69 3.56 -0.84 -3.11
CA GLY A 69 3.74 -2.17 -3.71
C GLY A 69 5.02 -2.85 -3.24
N ILE A 70 6.14 -2.11 -3.21
CA ILE A 70 7.44 -2.61 -2.74
C ILE A 70 7.32 -3.13 -1.31
N PHE A 71 6.78 -2.34 -0.39
CA PHE A 71 6.72 -2.74 1.02
C PHE A 71 5.68 -3.83 1.32
N ILE A 72 4.59 -3.92 0.54
CA ILE A 72 3.69 -5.09 0.60
C ILE A 72 4.46 -6.36 0.21
N MET A 73 5.25 -6.31 -0.87
CA MET A 73 6.05 -7.45 -1.31
C MET A 73 7.14 -7.80 -0.29
N THR A 74 7.84 -6.81 0.25
CA THR A 74 8.83 -7.01 1.32
C THR A 74 8.21 -7.69 2.54
N ALA A 75 7.03 -7.25 3.00
CA ALA A 75 6.33 -7.87 4.13
C ALA A 75 5.90 -9.32 3.84
N ALA A 76 5.45 -9.60 2.62
CA ALA A 76 5.09 -10.95 2.18
C ALA A 76 6.33 -11.88 2.17
N ASN A 77 7.43 -11.44 1.54
CA ASN A 77 8.68 -12.20 1.46
C ASN A 77 9.27 -12.45 2.85
N ALA A 78 9.35 -11.42 3.70
CA ALA A 78 9.82 -11.55 5.07
C ALA A 78 8.98 -12.56 5.89
N THR A 79 7.67 -12.62 5.64
CA THR A 79 6.80 -13.63 6.29
C THR A 79 7.13 -15.04 5.81
N GLY A 80 7.40 -15.23 4.52
CA GLY A 80 7.83 -16.51 3.96
C GLY A 80 9.21 -16.97 4.44
N GLU A 81 10.17 -16.06 4.54
CA GLU A 81 11.51 -16.32 5.08
C GLU A 81 11.45 -16.69 6.56
N ALA A 82 10.76 -15.88 7.37
CA ALA A 82 10.57 -16.16 8.79
C ALA A 82 9.92 -17.53 9.03
N ALA A 83 8.91 -17.91 8.22
CA ALA A 83 8.26 -19.21 8.33
C ALA A 83 9.22 -20.39 8.09
N LYS A 84 10.20 -20.25 7.18
CA LYS A 84 11.25 -21.26 6.95
C LYS A 84 12.19 -21.40 8.16
N GLU A 85 12.34 -20.34 8.94
CA GLU A 85 13.10 -20.34 10.20
C GLU A 85 12.24 -20.73 11.43
N GLY A 86 11.00 -21.19 11.22
CA GLY A 86 10.08 -21.52 12.32
C GLY A 86 9.53 -20.30 13.07
N LYS A 87 9.72 -19.09 12.55
CA LYS A 87 9.21 -17.83 13.12
C LYS A 87 7.89 -17.44 12.47
N ASN A 88 7.01 -16.79 13.23
CA ASN A 88 5.73 -16.29 12.72
C ASN A 88 5.63 -14.77 12.93
N LEU A 89 5.65 -14.01 11.83
CA LEU A 89 5.52 -12.54 11.87
C LEU A 89 4.07 -12.06 12.08
N ASN A 90 3.09 -12.97 12.04
CA ASN A 90 1.66 -12.70 12.14
C ASN A 90 1.15 -11.68 11.10
N ILE A 91 1.73 -11.68 9.90
CA ILE A 91 1.30 -10.82 8.79
C ILE A 91 0.49 -11.68 7.80
N PRO A 92 -0.84 -11.49 7.72
CA PRO A 92 -1.69 -12.28 6.82
C PRO A 92 -1.59 -11.75 5.38
N TYR A 93 -0.41 -11.83 4.76
CA TYR A 93 -0.13 -11.21 3.46
C TYR A 93 -1.03 -11.73 2.33
N TRP A 94 -1.52 -12.97 2.42
CA TRP A 94 -2.46 -13.58 1.48
C TRP A 94 -3.83 -12.88 1.44
N ARG A 95 -4.12 -11.98 2.40
CA ARG A 95 -5.34 -11.14 2.36
C ARG A 95 -5.16 -9.84 1.58
N THR A 96 -3.94 -9.53 1.15
CA THR A 96 -3.62 -8.33 0.37
C THR A 96 -3.61 -8.66 -1.11
N LEU A 97 -4.56 -8.08 -1.85
CA LEU A 97 -4.66 -8.24 -3.30
C LEU A 97 -4.01 -7.07 -4.04
N LYS A 98 -3.44 -7.39 -5.21
CA LYS A 98 -3.02 -6.37 -6.17
C LYS A 98 -4.24 -5.61 -6.68
N ALA A 99 -4.14 -4.29 -6.77
CA ALA A 99 -5.14 -3.51 -7.49
C ALA A 99 -5.06 -3.83 -8.99
N VAL A 100 -6.17 -4.33 -9.55
CA VAL A 100 -6.33 -4.52 -10.99
C VAL A 100 -6.84 -3.23 -11.64
N ALA A 101 -6.47 -2.99 -12.90
CA ALA A 101 -7.01 -1.86 -13.66
C ALA A 101 -8.54 -1.98 -13.71
N GLY A 102 -9.25 -1.00 -13.13
CA GLY A 102 -10.71 -1.01 -12.95
C GLY A 102 -11.19 -1.07 -11.50
N SER A 103 -10.32 -1.38 -10.54
CA SER A 103 -10.65 -1.43 -9.10
C SER A 103 -10.46 -0.12 -8.34
N ILE A 104 -10.08 0.95 -9.05
CA ILE A 104 -9.96 2.30 -8.49
C ILE A 104 -11.28 3.01 -8.82
N PRO A 105 -12.17 3.23 -7.85
CA PRO A 105 -13.39 3.99 -8.11
C PRO A 105 -13.02 5.38 -8.59
N SER A 106 -13.69 5.79 -9.68
CA SER A 106 -13.63 7.10 -10.31
C SER A 106 -13.77 8.24 -9.30
#